data_AF-A0A7X3ZHY9-F1
#
_entry.id   AF-A0A7X3ZHY9-F1
#
_cell.length_a   1.000
_cell.length_b   1.000
_cell.length_c   1.000
_cell.angle_alpha   90.00
_cell.angle_beta   90.00
_cell.angle_gamma   90.00
#
_symmetry.space_group_name_H-M   'P 1'
#
loop_
_entity.id
_entity.type
_entity.pdbx_description
1 polymer ?
#
loop_
_entity_poly.entity_id
_entity_poly.type
_entity_poly.pdbx_seq_one_letter_code
_entity_poly.pdbx_strand_id
1 'polypeptide(L)'
;MCKRVTADQFISAFRKEWKKTGAELHNIFDRGSSRTKFMLEGDDPFLGRVCEEVSSEINQKLVLDTEWYRWDGVYYVDIDRSNLFHYGYFPATIDVAIEHENGKNVEQEMYKMLMLIRCPLKVLIFYDHGAIWLGTKVAELMNMGRKVELEWPEAENTEYLFLVGRRADEGNVPYWRSLVVESGEFRKYCNRETDHLFEPV
;
A
#
# COMPACT_ATOMS: atom_id res chain seq x y z
N MET A 1 5.28 -2.06 24.75
CA MET A 1 5.06 -0.90 23.85
C MET A 1 4.87 -1.48 22.46
N CYS A 2 3.77 -1.15 21.78
CA CYS A 2 3.51 -1.61 20.41
C CYS A 2 4.59 -1.07 19.48
N LYS A 3 5.18 -1.94 18.65
CA LYS A 3 6.11 -1.49 17.60
C LYS A 3 5.30 -1.15 16.36
N ARG A 4 5.51 0.06 15.87
CA ARG A 4 4.93 0.54 14.63
C ARG A 4 5.61 -0.12 13.44
N VAL A 5 4.84 -0.39 12.39
CA VAL A 5 5.34 -0.76 11.06
C VAL A 5 5.81 0.48 10.30
N THR A 6 7.02 0.45 9.75
CA THR A 6 7.57 1.50 8.87
C THR A 6 7.46 1.13 7.40
N ALA A 7 7.62 2.13 6.51
CA ALA A 7 7.65 1.87 5.06
C ALA A 7 8.78 0.89 4.68
N ASP A 8 9.96 1.04 5.27
CA ASP A 8 11.12 0.16 5.01
C ASP A 8 10.85 -1.31 5.39
N GLN A 9 10.20 -1.54 6.53
CA GLN A 9 9.81 -2.88 6.96
C GLN A 9 8.80 -3.50 6.01
N PHE A 10 7.80 -2.71 5.58
CA PHE A 10 6.83 -3.16 4.60
C PHE A 10 7.50 -3.49 3.26
N ILE A 11 8.39 -2.63 2.75
CA ILE A 11 9.14 -2.85 1.50
C ILE A 11 10.02 -4.10 1.62
N SER A 12 10.71 -4.30 2.74
CA SER A 12 11.55 -5.48 3.00
C SER A 12 10.73 -6.77 2.88
N ALA A 13 9.61 -6.83 3.60
CA ALA A 13 8.70 -7.97 3.57
C ALA A 13 8.10 -8.19 2.17
N PHE A 14 7.61 -7.12 1.53
CA PHE A 14 7.07 -7.17 0.17
C PHE A 14 8.08 -7.74 -0.82
N ARG A 15 9.32 -7.24 -0.80
CA ARG A 15 10.43 -7.71 -1.64
C ARG A 15 10.73 -9.19 -1.39
N LYS A 16 10.73 -9.62 -0.13
CA LYS A 16 11.01 -11.00 0.24
C LYS A 16 9.93 -11.96 -0.28
N GLU A 17 8.66 -11.61 -0.12
CA GLU A 17 7.54 -12.39 -0.66
C GLU A 17 7.49 -12.38 -2.19
N TRP A 18 7.78 -11.23 -2.82
CA TRP A 18 7.81 -11.12 -4.26
C TRP A 18 8.85 -12.05 -4.89
N LYS A 19 10.05 -12.13 -4.28
CA LYS A 19 11.12 -13.06 -4.71
C LYS A 19 10.73 -14.53 -4.56
N LYS A 20 9.94 -14.88 -3.54
CA LYS A 20 9.44 -16.25 -3.33
C LYS A 20 8.41 -16.66 -4.39
N THR A 21 7.62 -15.71 -4.88
CA THR A 21 6.44 -15.98 -5.75
C THR A 21 6.82 -16.51 -7.16
N GLY A 22 8.01 -16.18 -7.68
CA GLY A 22 8.61 -16.89 -8.83
C GLY A 22 7.72 -17.06 -10.09
N ALA A 23 7.81 -18.23 -10.74
CA ALA A 23 7.25 -18.51 -12.08
C ALA A 23 5.70 -18.41 -12.20
N GLU A 24 4.96 -18.36 -11.07
CA GLU A 24 3.50 -18.19 -11.06
C GLU A 24 3.05 -16.81 -11.53
N LEU A 25 3.97 -15.83 -11.52
CA LEU A 25 3.72 -14.44 -11.88
C LEU A 25 3.31 -14.27 -13.35
N HIS A 26 3.83 -15.08 -14.28
CA HIS A 26 3.46 -14.92 -15.70
C HIS A 26 1.97 -15.16 -15.95
N ASN A 27 1.38 -16.16 -15.31
CA ASN A 27 -0.04 -16.50 -15.49
C ASN A 27 -0.98 -15.49 -14.79
N ILE A 28 -0.53 -14.91 -13.67
CA ILE A 28 -1.32 -14.00 -12.86
C ILE A 28 -1.38 -12.60 -13.49
N PHE A 29 -0.33 -12.15 -14.15
CA PHE A 29 -0.27 -10.76 -14.61
C PHE A 29 -0.81 -10.52 -16.04
N ASP A 30 -1.09 -11.60 -16.78
CA ASP A 30 -1.70 -11.59 -18.12
C ASP A 30 -3.22 -11.29 -18.12
N ARG A 31 -3.93 -11.46 -16.99
CA ARG A 31 -5.41 -11.38 -16.94
C ARG A 31 -5.96 -10.36 -15.94
N GLY A 32 -5.42 -9.14 -15.87
CA GLY A 32 -6.02 -7.95 -15.21
C GLY A 32 -6.74 -8.19 -13.88
N SER A 33 -7.99 -8.68 -13.93
CA SER A 33 -8.77 -9.23 -12.80
C SER A 33 -8.05 -10.22 -11.87
N SER A 34 -7.02 -10.94 -12.35
CA SER A 34 -6.26 -11.90 -11.54
C SER A 34 -5.30 -11.25 -10.54
N ARG A 35 -5.01 -9.95 -10.67
CA ARG A 35 -4.04 -9.26 -9.79
C ARG A 35 -4.63 -8.96 -8.42
N THR A 36 -5.82 -8.36 -8.36
CA THR A 36 -6.52 -8.12 -7.09
C THR A 36 -6.74 -9.44 -6.36
N LYS A 37 -7.15 -10.49 -7.09
CA LYS A 37 -7.28 -11.83 -6.52
C LYS A 37 -5.98 -12.35 -5.92
N PHE A 38 -4.87 -12.24 -6.64
CA PHE A 38 -3.57 -12.64 -6.11
C PHE A 38 -3.14 -11.84 -4.87
N MET A 39 -3.43 -10.54 -4.85
CA MET A 39 -3.06 -9.65 -3.75
C MET A 39 -3.89 -9.93 -2.49
N LEU A 40 -5.19 -10.16 -2.65
CA LEU A 40 -6.19 -10.08 -1.56
C LEU A 40 -7.02 -11.36 -1.33
N GLU A 41 -7.19 -12.20 -2.35
CA GLU A 41 -8.09 -13.36 -2.29
C GLU A 41 -7.32 -14.70 -2.25
N GLY A 42 -7.97 -15.73 -1.73
CA GLY A 42 -7.45 -17.11 -1.66
C GLY A 42 -7.09 -17.54 -0.25
N ASP A 43 -6.66 -18.80 -0.11
CA ASP A 43 -6.27 -19.38 1.18
C ASP A 43 -4.95 -18.81 1.71
N ASP A 44 -4.14 -18.22 0.81
CA ASP A 44 -2.85 -17.62 1.11
C ASP A 44 -2.61 -16.38 0.19
N PRO A 45 -3.29 -15.25 0.46
CA PRO A 45 -3.17 -14.05 -0.36
C PRO A 45 -1.78 -13.41 -0.21
N PHE A 46 -1.26 -12.78 -1.27
CA PHE A 46 0.09 -12.20 -1.24
C PHE A 46 0.28 -11.18 -0.12
N LEU A 47 -0.68 -10.27 0.11
CA LEU A 47 -0.58 -9.33 1.23
C LEU A 47 -0.69 -10.02 2.60
N GLY A 48 -1.35 -11.18 2.67
CA GLY A 48 -1.36 -12.01 3.87
C GLY A 48 0.05 -12.46 4.24
N ARG A 49 0.79 -13.00 3.27
CA ARG A 49 2.21 -13.38 3.47
C ARG A 49 3.10 -12.19 3.83
N VAL A 50 2.87 -11.03 3.20
CA VAL A 50 3.61 -9.80 3.55
C VAL A 50 3.33 -9.42 5.01
N CYS A 51 2.08 -9.51 5.46
CA CYS A 51 1.70 -9.25 6.86
C CYS A 51 2.40 -10.20 7.84
N GLU A 52 2.47 -11.50 7.52
CA GLU A 52 3.17 -12.50 8.34
C GLU A 52 4.67 -12.23 8.44
N GLU A 53 5.28 -11.84 7.33
CA GLU A 53 6.71 -11.49 7.27
C GLU A 53 6.99 -10.23 8.09
N VAL A 54 6.21 -9.15 7.93
CA VAL A 54 6.34 -7.94 8.77
C VAL A 54 6.13 -8.29 10.25
N SER A 55 5.11 -9.07 10.58
CA SER A 55 4.82 -9.50 11.96
C SER A 55 6.01 -10.18 12.61
N SER A 56 6.68 -11.05 11.85
CA SER A 56 7.87 -11.78 12.27
C SER A 56 9.06 -10.84 12.48
N GLU A 57 9.29 -9.89 11.56
CA GLU A 57 10.37 -8.91 11.66
C GLU A 57 10.24 -8.00 12.90
N ILE A 58 9.02 -7.55 13.22
CA ILE A 58 8.80 -6.66 14.37
C ILE A 58 8.58 -7.42 15.69
N ASN A 59 8.44 -8.75 15.64
CA ASN A 59 8.07 -9.61 16.77
C ASN A 59 6.75 -9.15 17.42
N GLN A 60 5.72 -8.96 16.60
CA GLN A 60 4.38 -8.56 17.00
C GLN A 60 3.37 -9.21 16.06
N LYS A 61 2.29 -9.78 16.60
CA LYS A 61 1.24 -10.38 15.78
C LYS A 61 0.41 -9.28 15.12
N LEU A 62 0.53 -9.15 13.80
CA LEU A 62 -0.38 -8.35 12.98
C LEU A 62 -1.42 -9.26 12.34
N VAL A 63 -2.61 -8.71 12.10
CA VAL A 63 -3.68 -9.39 11.37
C VAL A 63 -3.98 -8.57 10.13
N LEU A 64 -3.99 -9.22 8.97
CA LEU A 64 -4.58 -8.66 7.76
C LEU A 64 -6.09 -8.91 7.80
N ASP A 65 -6.87 -7.85 7.67
CA ASP A 65 -8.31 -7.92 7.45
C ASP A 65 -8.69 -7.12 6.20
N THR A 66 -9.74 -7.56 5.51
CA THR A 66 -10.24 -6.97 4.26
C THR A 66 -11.69 -6.53 4.50
N GLU A 67 -11.96 -5.21 4.47
CA GLU A 67 -13.32 -4.69 4.67
C GLU A 67 -13.98 -4.35 3.33
N TRP A 68 -15.04 -5.09 2.97
CA TRP A 68 -15.75 -4.93 1.69
C TRP A 68 -16.19 -3.48 1.38
N TYR A 69 -16.44 -2.62 2.39
CA TYR A 69 -16.99 -1.29 2.12
C TYR A 69 -15.98 -0.15 2.13
N ARG A 70 -14.71 -0.40 2.49
CA ARG A 70 -13.81 0.74 2.78
C ARG A 70 -12.35 0.58 2.35
N TRP A 71 -11.78 -0.62 2.38
CA TRP A 71 -10.33 -0.81 2.20
C TRP A 71 -10.01 -2.16 1.58
N ASP A 72 -8.97 -2.19 0.75
CA ASP A 72 -8.43 -3.45 0.25
C ASP A 72 -7.73 -4.27 1.36
N GLY A 73 -7.09 -3.61 2.33
CA GLY A 73 -6.54 -4.31 3.49
C GLY A 73 -6.10 -3.39 4.63
N VAL A 74 -6.13 -3.90 5.86
CA VAL A 74 -5.59 -3.22 7.04
C VAL A 74 -4.76 -4.16 7.91
N TYR A 75 -3.66 -3.64 8.49
CA TYR A 75 -2.93 -4.31 9.56
C TYR A 75 -3.25 -3.67 10.90
N TYR A 76 -3.51 -4.49 11.91
CA TYR A 76 -3.67 -4.07 13.30
C TYR A 76 -3.03 -5.08 14.25
N VAL A 77 -2.70 -4.64 15.46
CA VAL A 77 -2.18 -5.52 16.51
C VAL A 77 -3.27 -6.44 17.04
N ASP A 78 -3.02 -7.74 17.00
CA ASP A 78 -3.89 -8.71 17.68
C ASP A 78 -3.68 -8.61 19.20
N ILE A 79 -4.61 -7.94 19.86
CA ILE A 79 -4.69 -7.91 21.33
C ILE A 79 -5.69 -8.99 21.76
N ASP A 80 -5.41 -10.26 21.46
CA ASP A 80 -6.15 -11.47 21.91
C ASP A 80 -7.65 -11.23 22.17
N ARG A 81 -8.35 -10.74 21.14
CA ARG A 81 -9.79 -10.39 21.16
C ARG A 81 -10.43 -10.93 19.91
N SER A 82 -10.60 -12.25 19.90
CA SER A 82 -11.09 -13.12 18.83
C SER A 82 -12.41 -12.75 18.13
N ASN A 83 -12.93 -11.52 18.27
CA ASN A 83 -14.21 -11.06 17.70
C ASN A 83 -14.34 -9.52 17.54
N LEU A 84 -13.27 -8.76 17.31
CA LEU A 84 -13.39 -7.29 17.22
C LEU A 84 -14.33 -6.83 16.07
N PHE A 85 -14.22 -7.40 14.87
CA PHE A 85 -15.04 -6.91 13.74
C PHE A 85 -16.44 -7.51 13.64
N HIS A 86 -16.70 -8.68 14.26
CA HIS A 86 -18.04 -9.30 14.22
C HIS A 86 -19.11 -8.56 15.03
N TYR A 87 -18.74 -7.57 15.86
CA TYR A 87 -19.68 -6.83 16.72
C TYR A 87 -19.62 -5.30 16.57
N GLY A 88 -19.07 -4.78 15.46
CA GLY A 88 -19.00 -3.33 15.24
C GLY A 88 -17.99 -2.60 16.12
N TYR A 89 -16.98 -3.30 16.66
CA TYR A 89 -15.82 -2.63 17.24
C TYR A 89 -14.85 -2.25 16.13
N PHE A 90 -14.70 -0.95 15.93
CA PHE A 90 -13.60 -0.41 15.14
C PHE A 90 -12.28 -0.78 15.83
N PRO A 91 -11.25 -1.21 15.10
CA PRO A 91 -9.97 -1.60 15.68
C PRO A 91 -9.45 -0.41 16.50
N ALA A 92 -8.96 -0.69 17.72
CA ALA A 92 -8.50 0.36 18.62
C ALA A 92 -7.35 1.18 18.00
N THR A 93 -6.55 0.56 17.13
CA THR A 93 -5.46 1.19 16.36
C THR A 93 -5.23 0.42 15.06
N ILE A 94 -5.29 1.13 13.93
CA ILE A 94 -4.82 0.61 12.63
C ILE A 94 -3.34 0.99 12.51
N ASP A 95 -2.46 0.01 12.28
CA ASP A 95 -1.02 0.24 12.10
C ASP A 95 -0.69 0.53 10.63
N VAL A 96 -1.34 -0.18 9.71
CA VAL A 96 -1.17 -0.01 8.27
C VAL A 96 -2.53 -0.01 7.58
N ALA A 97 -2.76 0.96 6.68
CA ALA A 97 -3.88 0.93 5.75
C ALA A 97 -3.36 0.72 4.33
N ILE A 98 -4.01 -0.14 3.56
CA ILE A 98 -3.60 -0.53 2.22
C ILE A 98 -4.77 -0.34 1.26
N GLU A 99 -4.50 0.36 0.16
CA GLU A 99 -5.37 0.41 -1.01
C GLU A 99 -4.62 -0.12 -2.24
N HIS A 100 -5.34 -0.82 -3.10
CA HIS A 100 -4.86 -1.49 -4.30
C HIS A 100 -5.68 -1.05 -5.53
N GLU A 101 -5.17 -0.08 -6.28
CA GLU A 101 -5.78 0.35 -7.53
C GLU A 101 -5.29 -0.50 -8.71
N ASN A 102 -6.20 -1.26 -9.32
CA ASN A 102 -5.92 -2.07 -10.53
C ASN A 102 -6.31 -1.36 -11.86
N GLY A 103 -7.03 -0.25 -11.77
CA GLY A 103 -7.45 0.57 -12.91
C GLY A 103 -6.65 1.87 -13.01
N LYS A 104 -7.35 2.98 -13.28
CA LYS A 104 -6.73 4.30 -13.47
C LYS A 104 -7.20 5.35 -12.46
N ASN A 105 -7.94 4.94 -11.43
CA ASN A 105 -8.63 5.85 -10.51
C ASN A 105 -7.91 5.98 -9.17
N VAL A 106 -6.57 5.99 -9.20
CA VAL A 106 -5.70 6.01 -8.01
C VAL A 106 -5.94 7.21 -7.10
N GLU A 107 -6.54 8.29 -7.61
CA GLU A 107 -6.96 9.45 -6.82
C GLU A 107 -8.06 9.12 -5.82
N GLN A 108 -8.98 8.22 -6.18
CA GLN A 108 -10.09 7.83 -5.29
C GLN A 108 -9.55 7.08 -4.07
N GLU A 109 -8.59 6.18 -4.33
CA GLU A 109 -7.86 5.43 -3.31
C GLU A 109 -7.04 6.35 -2.40
N MET A 110 -6.32 7.30 -3.00
CA MET A 110 -5.59 8.31 -2.23
C MET A 110 -6.51 9.21 -1.41
N TYR A 111 -7.67 9.60 -1.94
CA TYR A 111 -8.64 10.40 -1.20
C TYR A 111 -9.14 9.65 0.05
N LYS A 112 -9.46 8.36 -0.09
CA LYS A 112 -9.85 7.52 1.04
C LYS A 112 -8.76 7.53 2.11
N MET A 113 -7.51 7.23 1.73
CA MET A 113 -6.38 7.23 2.67
C MET A 113 -6.11 8.57 3.35
N LEU A 114 -6.22 9.68 2.62
CA LEU A 114 -5.96 11.02 3.17
C LEU A 114 -7.04 11.50 4.14
N MET A 115 -8.31 11.15 3.89
CA MET A 115 -9.44 11.76 4.59
C MET A 115 -10.08 10.86 5.64
N LEU A 116 -10.04 9.54 5.46
CA LEU A 116 -10.86 8.61 6.25
C LEU A 116 -10.05 7.82 7.29
N ILE A 117 -8.73 7.68 7.11
CA ILE A 117 -7.88 6.93 8.04
C ILE A 117 -6.76 7.79 8.60
N ARG A 118 -6.60 7.70 9.92
CA ARG A 118 -5.40 8.14 10.63
C ARG A 118 -4.68 6.90 11.13
N CYS A 119 -3.63 6.50 10.41
CA CYS A 119 -2.76 5.41 10.77
C CYS A 119 -1.30 5.80 10.50
N PRO A 120 -0.33 5.15 11.18
CA PRO A 120 1.07 5.45 11.02
C PRO A 120 1.60 5.21 9.60
N LEU A 121 1.23 4.10 8.93
CA LEU A 121 1.64 3.81 7.56
C LEU A 121 0.43 3.68 6.64
N LYS A 122 0.45 4.40 5.52
CA LYS A 122 -0.54 4.31 4.44
C LYS A 122 0.14 3.79 3.18
N VAL A 123 -0.36 2.70 2.61
CA VAL A 123 0.23 2.04 1.45
C VAL A 123 -0.72 2.12 0.27
N LEU A 124 -0.29 2.78 -0.81
CA LEU A 124 -1.00 2.82 -2.08
C LEU A 124 -0.30 1.94 -3.10
N ILE A 125 -0.93 0.84 -3.48
CA ILE A 125 -0.43 -0.10 -4.49
C ILE A 125 -1.17 0.18 -5.80
N PHE A 126 -0.45 0.46 -6.88
CA PHE A 126 -1.07 0.69 -8.19
C PHE A 126 -0.15 0.30 -9.35
N TYR A 127 -0.64 0.40 -10.59
CA TYR A 127 0.11 -0.01 -11.78
C TYR A 127 0.39 1.14 -12.73
N ASP A 128 1.52 1.05 -13.42
CA ASP A 128 1.90 1.99 -14.47
C ASP A 128 1.07 1.76 -15.75
N HIS A 129 0.45 2.82 -16.29
CA HIS A 129 -0.26 2.84 -17.57
C HIS A 129 0.49 3.63 -18.66
N GLY A 130 1.80 3.78 -18.51
CA GLY A 130 2.71 4.52 -19.37
C GLY A 130 3.33 5.71 -18.63
N ALA A 131 4.60 6.00 -18.92
CA ALA A 131 5.38 7.04 -18.22
C ALA A 131 4.67 8.40 -18.10
N ILE A 132 4.01 8.86 -19.17
CA ILE A 132 3.24 10.13 -19.15
C ILE A 132 2.07 10.06 -18.16
N TRP A 133 1.37 8.92 -18.13
CA TRP A 133 0.27 8.70 -17.20
C TRP A 133 0.79 8.66 -15.77
N LEU A 134 1.84 7.88 -15.50
CA LEU A 134 2.44 7.78 -14.17
C LEU A 134 2.93 9.15 -13.67
N GLY A 135 3.62 9.90 -14.53
CA GLY A 135 4.08 11.25 -14.27
C GLY A 135 2.96 12.18 -13.81
N THR A 136 1.87 12.19 -14.59
CA THR A 136 0.69 13.02 -14.32
C THR A 136 0.02 12.60 -13.01
N LYS A 137 -0.14 11.29 -12.80
CA LYS A 137 -0.85 10.74 -11.65
C LYS A 137 -0.11 10.98 -10.36
N VAL A 138 1.19 10.73 -10.33
CA VAL A 138 1.99 11.02 -9.13
C VAL A 138 1.94 12.52 -8.82
N ALA A 139 2.04 13.40 -9.81
CA ALA A 139 1.90 14.84 -9.59
C ALA A 139 0.52 15.22 -9.00
N GLU A 140 -0.57 14.62 -9.50
CA GLU A 140 -1.92 14.78 -8.95
C GLU A 140 -1.99 14.33 -7.48
N LEU A 141 -1.50 13.12 -7.18
CA LEU A 141 -1.48 12.54 -5.83
C LEU A 141 -0.67 13.41 -4.85
N MET A 142 0.50 13.91 -5.28
CA MET A 142 1.33 14.77 -4.45
C MET A 142 0.63 16.10 -4.13
N ASN A 143 -0.06 16.67 -5.12
CA ASN A 143 -0.83 17.89 -4.92
C ASN A 143 -2.06 17.66 -4.03
N MET A 144 -2.71 16.50 -4.12
CA MET A 144 -3.79 16.11 -3.23
C MET A 144 -3.30 16.01 -1.78
N GLY A 145 -2.22 15.27 -1.54
CA GLY A 145 -1.61 15.14 -0.21
C GLY A 145 -1.25 16.51 0.38
N ARG A 146 -0.56 17.36 -0.40
CA ARG A 146 -0.21 18.73 0.02
C ARG A 146 -1.44 19.56 0.41
N LYS A 147 -2.52 19.49 -0.37
CA LYS A 147 -3.74 20.27 -0.08
C LYS A 147 -4.41 19.78 1.20
N VAL A 148 -4.53 18.46 1.37
CA VAL A 148 -5.15 17.90 2.57
C VAL A 148 -4.31 18.21 3.80
N GLU A 149 -2.99 18.07 3.77
CA GLU A 149 -2.13 18.35 4.93
C GLU A 149 -2.15 19.82 5.38
N LEU A 150 -2.43 20.76 4.47
CA LEU A 150 -2.59 22.17 4.82
C LEU A 150 -3.83 22.42 5.68
N GLU A 151 -4.89 21.63 5.50
CA GLU A 151 -6.19 21.80 6.17
C GLU A 151 -6.36 20.80 7.34
N TRP A 152 -5.87 19.58 7.17
CA TRP A 152 -5.92 18.47 8.12
C TRP A 152 -4.56 17.75 8.21
N PRO A 153 -3.59 18.32 8.94
CA PRO A 153 -2.26 17.74 9.08
C PRO A 153 -2.32 16.35 9.74
N GLU A 154 -1.45 15.46 9.27
CA GLU A 154 -1.21 14.15 9.89
C GLU A 154 -0.24 14.24 11.07
N ALA A 155 -0.14 13.15 11.83
CA ALA A 155 0.92 13.03 12.83
C ALA A 155 2.29 13.07 12.15
N GLU A 156 3.27 13.75 12.77
CA GLU A 156 4.62 13.99 12.21
C GLU A 156 5.35 12.71 11.80
N ASN A 157 5.04 11.60 12.43
CA ASN A 157 5.67 10.32 12.11
C ASN A 157 4.98 9.60 10.94
N THR A 158 3.82 10.04 10.42
CA THR A 158 3.06 9.27 9.41
C THR A 158 3.83 9.14 8.09
N GLU A 159 3.82 7.94 7.52
CA GLU A 159 4.45 7.62 6.24
C GLU A 159 3.41 7.24 5.18
N TYR A 160 3.64 7.67 3.95
CA TYR A 160 2.91 7.27 2.76
C TYR A 160 3.85 6.49 1.85
N LEU A 161 3.54 5.22 1.62
CA LEU A 161 4.26 4.33 0.74
C LEU A 161 3.47 4.13 -0.55
N PHE A 162 4.04 4.56 -1.68
CA PHE A 162 3.50 4.30 -3.01
C PHE A 162 4.26 3.13 -3.64
N LEU A 163 3.59 2.00 -3.90
CA LEU A 163 4.14 0.84 -4.60
C LEU A 163 3.58 0.76 -6.02
N VAL A 164 4.44 0.93 -7.02
CA VAL A 164 4.07 0.97 -8.43
C VAL A 164 4.59 -0.25 -9.15
N GLY A 165 3.67 -1.12 -9.56
CA GLY A 165 3.99 -2.27 -10.42
C GLY A 165 4.00 -1.84 -11.88
N ARG A 166 5.08 -2.12 -12.62
CA ARG A 166 5.01 -2.00 -14.08
C ARG A 166 4.09 -3.10 -14.62
N ARG A 167 3.17 -2.76 -15.53
CA ARG A 167 2.45 -3.81 -16.26
C ARG A 167 3.47 -4.61 -17.08
N ALA A 168 3.37 -5.93 -17.05
CA ALA A 168 4.13 -6.78 -17.94
C ALA A 168 3.82 -6.42 -19.40
N ASP A 169 4.72 -5.69 -20.06
CA ASP A 169 4.71 -5.57 -21.51
C ASP A 169 5.20 -6.95 -22.01
N GLU A 170 4.28 -7.74 -22.56
CA GLU A 170 4.53 -9.00 -23.30
C GLU A 170 5.64 -9.90 -22.71
N GLY A 171 5.30 -10.70 -21.71
CA GLY A 171 6.10 -11.87 -21.30
C GLY A 171 7.08 -11.67 -20.13
N ASN A 172 7.17 -10.49 -19.53
CA ASN A 172 8.06 -10.24 -18.38
C ASN A 172 7.33 -10.17 -17.04
N VAL A 173 7.96 -10.68 -15.98
CA VAL A 173 7.46 -10.52 -14.60
C VAL A 173 7.41 -9.03 -14.24
N PRO A 174 6.34 -8.53 -13.60
CA PRO A 174 6.29 -7.16 -13.10
C PRO A 174 7.50 -6.85 -12.21
N TYR A 175 8.13 -5.70 -12.41
CA TYR A 175 9.01 -5.13 -11.41
C TYR A 175 8.27 -4.02 -10.66
N TRP A 176 8.62 -3.85 -9.40
CA TRP A 176 8.01 -2.91 -8.50
C TRP A 176 8.97 -1.75 -8.25
N ARG A 177 8.39 -0.56 -8.07
CA ARG A 177 9.12 0.60 -7.57
C ARG A 177 8.37 1.22 -6.39
N SER A 178 9.10 1.81 -5.46
CA SER A 178 8.57 2.44 -4.25
C SER A 178 8.91 3.91 -4.18
N LEU A 179 7.99 4.71 -3.65
CA LEU A 179 8.25 6.08 -3.20
C LEU A 179 7.70 6.21 -1.79
N VAL A 180 8.53 6.68 -0.86
CA VAL A 180 8.11 7.03 0.50
C VAL A 180 8.00 8.54 0.59
N VAL A 181 6.89 9.00 1.15
CA VAL A 181 6.65 10.41 1.47
C VAL A 181 6.27 10.50 2.94
N GLU A 182 7.06 11.24 3.72
CA GLU A 182 6.71 11.53 5.10
C GLU A 182 5.63 12.62 5.16
N SER A 183 4.82 12.60 6.23
CA SER A 183 3.84 13.64 6.50
C SER A 183 4.48 15.02 6.53
N GLY A 184 3.86 15.99 5.85
CA GLY A 184 4.37 17.35 5.68
C GLY A 184 5.35 17.52 4.53
N GLU A 185 5.70 16.44 3.82
CA GLU A 185 6.73 16.46 2.78
C GLU A 185 6.18 16.46 1.34
N PHE A 186 4.87 16.32 1.13
CA PHE A 186 4.25 16.34 -0.20
C PHE A 186 4.63 17.57 -1.04
N ARG A 187 4.84 18.72 -0.40
CA ARG A 187 5.30 19.95 -1.05
C ARG A 187 6.64 19.83 -1.77
N LYS A 188 7.52 18.90 -1.36
CA LYS A 188 8.83 18.67 -1.99
C LYS A 188 8.72 18.09 -3.40
N TYR A 189 7.57 17.48 -3.72
CA TYR A 189 7.36 16.69 -4.93
C TYR A 189 6.49 17.39 -5.99
N CYS A 190 5.84 18.51 -5.66
CA CYS A 190 4.84 19.17 -6.51
C CYS A 190 5.36 19.77 -7.84
N ASN A 191 6.68 19.81 -8.07
CA ASN A 191 7.30 20.42 -9.25
C ASN A 191 8.43 19.58 -9.87
N ARG A 192 8.54 18.29 -9.52
CA ARG A 192 9.58 17.41 -10.06
C ARG A 192 8.99 16.50 -11.12
N GLU A 193 9.76 16.15 -12.15
CA GLU A 193 9.46 14.95 -12.93
C GLU A 193 9.42 13.77 -11.95
N THR A 194 8.35 12.98 -11.94
CA THR A 194 8.13 12.06 -10.82
C THR A 194 8.69 10.67 -11.05
N ASP A 195 9.06 10.32 -12.28
CA ASP A 195 9.53 8.97 -12.62
C ASP A 195 10.86 8.60 -11.96
N HIS A 196 11.73 9.57 -11.69
CA HIS A 196 13.02 9.36 -11.01
C HIS A 196 12.90 9.34 -9.48
N LEU A 197 11.71 9.60 -8.93
CA LEU A 197 11.48 9.58 -7.48
C LEU A 197 11.30 8.17 -6.94
N PHE A 198 10.98 7.23 -7.82
CA PHE A 198 10.69 5.85 -7.45
C PHE A 198 11.94 5.00 -7.45
N GLU A 199 12.20 4.34 -6.34
CA GLU A 199 13.32 3.41 -6.16
C GLU A 199 12.90 1.98 -6.51
N PRO A 200 13.78 1.14 -7.07
CA PRO A 200 13.48 -0.27 -7.28
C PRO A 200 13.19 -1.01 -5.98
N VAL A 201 12.09 -1.79 -5.97
CA VAL A 201 11.76 -2.71 -4.89
C VAL A 201 12.42 -4.04 -5.14
#